data_AF-A0A929SJE6-F1
#
_entry.id   AF-A0A929SJE6-F1
#
_cell.length_a   1.000
_cell.length_b   1.000
_cell.length_c   1.000
_cell.angle_alpha   90.00
_cell.angle_beta   90.00
_cell.angle_gamma   90.00
#
_symmetry.space_group_name_H-M   'P 1'
#
loop_
_entity.id
_entity.type
_entity.pdbx_description
1 polymer ?
#
loop_
_entity_poly.entity_id
_entity_poly.type
_entity_poly.pdbx_seq_one_letter_code
_entity_poly.pdbx_strand_id
1 'polypeptide(L)' 'MGGIDINTKAQVISLKTEMPIPRLFAAGEITGGVHGASRLGSVAIADCLTFGMIAGENIG' A
#
# COMPACT_ATOMS: atom_id res chain seq x y z
N MET A 1 -11.44 -0.67 6.40
CA MET A 1 -10.44 -1.72 6.10
C MET A 1 -9.08 -1.26 6.61
N GLY A 2 -8.27 -2.19 7.12
CA GLY A 2 -6.97 -1.90 7.74
C GLY A 2 -5.84 -2.66 7.06
N GLY A 3 -4.62 -2.46 7.53
CA GLY A 3 -3.43 -3.08 6.97
C GLY A 3 -2.18 -2.25 7.26
N ILE A 4 -1.11 -2.57 6.56
CA ILE A 4 0.16 -1.85 6.62
C ILE A 4 -0.01 -0.46 5.98
N ASP A 5 0.48 0.58 6.65
CA ASP A 5 0.45 1.94 6.11
C ASP A 5 1.50 2.10 5.01
N ILE A 6 1.09 2.67 3.88
CA ILE A 6 1.94 2.90 2.71
C ILE A 6 1.74 4.30 2.15
N ASN A 7 2.78 4.87 1.56
CA ASN A 7 2.63 6.08 0.74
C ASN A 7 2.23 5.75 -0.71
N THR A 8 2.07 6.79 -1.53
CA THR A 8 1.72 6.67 -2.96
C THR A 8 2.81 6.01 -3.82
N LYS A 9 3.98 5.72 -3.26
CA LYS A 9 5.07 4.94 -3.90
C LYS A 9 5.12 3.49 -3.41
N ALA A 10 4.07 3.03 -2.73
CA ALA A 10 3.96 1.70 -2.12
C ALA A 10 5.03 1.40 -1.05
N GLN A 11 5.70 2.42 -0.51
CA GLN A 11 6.70 2.24 0.55
C GLN A 11 6.01 2.11 1.89
N VAL A 12 6.43 1.13 2.69
CA VAL A 12 5.89 0.92 4.05
C VAL A 12 6.32 2.04 4.98
N ILE A 13 5.37 2.62 5.71
CA ILE A 13 5.61 3.69 6.68
C ILE A 13 5.86 3.10 8.07
N SER A 14 6.94 3.52 8.70
CA SER A 14 7.27 3.14 10.08
C SER A 14 6.38 3.87 11.07
N LEU A 15 5.69 3.11 11.94
CA LEU A 15 4.89 3.68 13.04
C LEU A 15 5.72 4.44 14.08
N LYS A 16 7.04 4.22 14.14
CA LYS A 16 7.92 4.88 15.12
C LYS A 16 8.48 6.20 14.63
N THR A 17 8.74 6.29 13.32
CA THR A 17 9.49 7.40 12.72
C THR A 17 8.65 8.19 11.72
N GLU A 18 7.47 7.69 11.34
CA GLU A 18 6.60 8.26 10.30
C GLU A 18 7.30 8.42 8.94
N MET A 19 8.37 7.64 8.73
CA MET A 19 9.20 7.68 7.53
C MET A 19 9.12 6.34 6.79
N PRO A 20 9.32 6.33 5.45
CA PRO A 20 9.44 5.12 4.67
C PRO A 20 10.56 4.20 5.19
N ILE A 21 10.26 2.92 5.38
CA ILE A 21 11.27 1.92 5.70
C ILE A 21 12.06 1.59 4.43
N PRO A 22 13.40 1.75 4.42
CA PRO A 22 14.19 1.50 3.22
C PRO A 22 13.98 0.08 2.69
N ARG A 23 13.73 -0.02 1.37
CA ARG A 23 13.58 -1.28 0.63
C ARG A 23 12.41 -2.17 1.08
N LEU A 24 11.45 -1.64 1.82
CA LEU A 24 10.25 -2.36 2.23
C LEU A 24 9.01 -1.76 1.55
N PHE A 25 8.32 -2.59 0.77
CA PHE A 25 7.14 -2.21 -0.01
C PHE A 25 6.00 -3.18 0.26
N ALA A 26 4.77 -2.70 0.11
CA ALA A 26 3.56 -3.50 0.25
C ALA A 26 2.48 -3.03 -0.72
N ALA A 27 1.65 -3.95 -1.19
CA ALA A 27 0.59 -3.67 -2.15
C ALA A 27 -0.59 -4.63 -1.96
N GLY A 28 -1.80 -4.18 -2.33
CA GLY A 28 -3.03 -4.97 -2.24
C GLY A 28 -3.59 -5.06 -0.83
N GLU A 29 -4.37 -6.11 -0.54
CA GLU A 29 -5.21 -6.20 0.66
C GLU A 29 -4.42 -6.26 2.00
N ILE A 30 -3.11 -6.52 1.96
CA ILE A 30 -2.23 -6.37 3.13
C ILE A 30 -2.10 -4.90 3.58
N THR A 31 -2.40 -3.95 2.71
CA THR A 31 -2.25 -2.50 2.93
C THR A 31 -3.53 -1.85 3.47
N GLY A 32 -3.34 -0.80 4.27
CA GLY A 32 -4.41 -0.01 4.84
C GLY A 32 -4.66 1.29 4.07
N GLY A 33 -5.74 1.99 4.41
CA GLY A 33 -5.99 3.37 3.94
C GLY A 33 -6.71 3.49 2.60
N VAL A 34 -6.35 2.69 1.59
CA VAL A 34 -6.89 2.80 0.21
C VAL A 34 -8.42 2.78 0.15
N HIS A 35 -9.06 1.99 1.01
CA HIS A 35 -10.50 1.80 1.03
C HIS A 35 -11.22 2.49 2.19
N GLY A 36 -10.52 3.23 3.05
CA GLY A 36 -11.12 3.88 4.22
C GLY A 36 -11.94 2.92 5.09
N ALA A 37 -13.12 3.33 5.56
CA ALA A 37 -13.96 2.50 6.44
C ALA A 37 -14.50 1.24 5.74
N SER A 38 -14.91 1.35 4.48
CA SER A 38 -15.55 0.26 3.71
C SER A 38 -15.04 0.21 2.27
N ARG A 39 -14.70 -0.98 1.80
CA ARG A 39 -14.27 -1.21 0.41
C ARG A 39 -15.49 -1.27 -0.51
N LEU A 40 -15.44 -0.50 -1.60
CA LEU A 40 -16.43 -0.60 -2.67
C LEU A 40 -16.30 -1.96 -3.38
N GLY A 41 -17.43 -2.56 -3.80
CA GLY A 41 -17.37 -3.77 -4.62
C GLY A 41 -16.50 -3.56 -5.87
N SER A 42 -15.77 -4.58 -6.31
CA SER A 42 -14.90 -4.61 -7.50
C SER A 42 -13.58 -3.83 -7.49
N VAL A 43 -13.28 -2.99 -6.49
CA VAL A 43 -12.02 -2.20 -6.51
C VAL A 43 -10.78 -2.91 -5.97
N ALA A 44 -10.93 -4.08 -5.32
CA ALA A 44 -9.80 -4.81 -4.71
C ALA A 44 -8.77 -5.31 -5.74
N ILE A 45 -9.23 -5.75 -6.91
CA ILE A 45 -8.35 -6.24 -7.98
C ILE A 45 -7.57 -5.06 -8.59
N ALA A 46 -8.26 -3.94 -8.81
CA ALA A 46 -7.64 -2.72 -9.32
C ALA A 46 -6.58 -2.18 -8.34
N ASP A 47 -6.87 -2.18 -7.04
CA ASP A 47 -5.94 -1.82 -5.97
C ASP A 47 -4.68 -2.70 -6.00
N CYS A 48 -4.86 -4.02 -5.96
CA CYS A 48 -3.76 -4.98 -5.98
C CYS A 48 -2.85 -4.83 -7.21
N LEU A 49 -3.42 -4.69 -8.41
CA LEU A 49 -2.65 -4.53 -9.64
C LEU A 49 -1.92 -3.18 -9.69
N THR A 50 -2.61 -2.10 -9.32
CA THR A 50 -2.06 -0.74 -9.42
C THR A 50 -0.91 -0.55 -8.43
N PHE A 51 -1.13 -0.82 -7.15
CA PHE A 51 -0.05 -0.69 -6.15
C PHE A 51 1.03 -1.76 -6.32
N GLY A 52 0.69 -2.94 -6.87
CA GLY A 52 1.68 -3.96 -7.23
C GLY A 52 2.66 -3.46 -8.30
N MET A 53 2.16 -2.80 -9.34
CA MET A 53 3.00 -2.17 -10.37
C MET A 53 3.84 -1.02 -9.79
N ILE A 54 3.22 -0.14 -9.00
CA ILE A 54 3.94 0.97 -8.34
C ILE A 54 5.06 0.44 -7.44
N ALA A 55 4.80 -0.60 -6.64
CA ALA A 55 5.82 -1.24 -5.80
C ALA A 55 6.97 -1.79 -6.65
N GLY A 56 6.66 -2.48 -7.76
CA GLY A 56 7.65 -3.01 -8.69
C GLY A 56 8.50 -1.92 -9.35
N GLU A 57 7.93 -0.79 -9.73
CA GLU A 57 8.66 0.35 -10.32
C GLU A 57 9.58 1.06 -9.32
N ASN A 58 9.20 1.09 -8.03
CA ASN A 58 9.95 1.81 -7.00
C ASN A 58 10.97 0.95 -6.24
N ILE A 59 11.05 -0.37 -6.48
CA ILE A 59 11.96 -1.27 -5.76
C ILE A 59 13.44 -1.18 -6.23
N GLY A 60 13.70 -0.42 -7.30
CA GLY A 60 15.03 -0.21 -7.91
C GLY A 60 15.92 0.77 -7.16
#